data_AF-A0A7Y5N8E6-F1
#
_entry.id   AF-A0A7Y5N8E6-F1
#
_cell.length_a   1.000
_cell.length_b   1.000
_cell.length_c   1.000
_cell.angle_alpha   90.00
_cell.angle_beta   90.00
_cell.angle_gamma   90.00
#
_symmetry.space_group_name_H-M   'P 1'
#
loop_
_entity.id
_entity.type
_entity.pdbx_description
1 polymer ?
#
loop_
_entity_poly.entity_id
_entity_poly.type
_entity_poly.pdbx_seq_one_letter_code
_entity_poly.pdbx_strand_id
1 'polypeptide(L)' 'MNVACPECRSVFRVDPSKVPAGGVRARCSVCGGVISVGAAAIAPAAAP' A
#
# COMPACT_ATOMS: atom_id res chain seq x y z
N MET A 1 -1.51 8.69 5.25
CA MET A 1 -0.79 8.33 4.00
C MET A 1 -1.80 8.00 2.92
N ASN A 2 -1.41 8.10 1.65
CA ASN A 2 -2.30 7.78 0.53
C ASN A 2 -1.69 6.58 -0.18
N VAL A 3 -2.49 5.55 -0.46
CA VAL A 3 -2.04 4.38 -1.21
C VAL A 3 -2.88 4.26 -2.47
N ALA A 4 -2.22 3.99 -3.59
CA ALA A 4 -2.91 3.70 -4.84
C ALA A 4 -3.03 2.20 -5.01
N CYS A 5 -4.18 1.72 -5.48
CA CYS A 5 -4.32 0.34 -5.88
C CYS A 5 -3.45 0.06 -7.11
N PRO A 6 -2.60 -0.98 -7.13
CA PRO A 6 -1.75 -1.29 -8.29
C PRO A 6 -2.57 -1.75 -9.51
N GLU A 7 -3.76 -2.31 -9.28
CA GLU A 7 -4.63 -2.85 -10.34
C GLU A 7 -5.40 -1.75 -11.07
N CYS A 8 -6.19 -0.96 -10.34
CA CYS A 8 -7.10 0.04 -10.91
C CYS A 8 -6.64 1.48 -10.72
N ARG A 9 -5.47 1.69 -10.08
CA ARG A 9 -4.89 3.02 -9.77
C ARG A 9 -5.79 3.94 -8.94
N SER A 10 -6.81 3.39 -8.27
CA SER A 10 -7.67 4.15 -7.37
C SER A 10 -6.92 4.52 -6.08
N VAL A 11 -7.09 5.77 -5.62
CA VAL A 11 -6.35 6.33 -4.48
C VAL A 11 -7.18 6.23 -3.21
N PHE A 12 -6.65 5.55 -2.19
CA PHE A 12 -7.27 5.40 -0.89
C PHE A 12 -6.45 6.08 0.21
N ARG A 13 -7.15 6.76 1.11
CA ARG A 13 -6.56 7.34 2.33
C ARG A 13 -6.38 6.21 3.34
N VAL A 14 -5.14 5.94 3.73
CA VAL A 14 -4.83 5.01 4.81
C VAL A 14 -4.23 5.77 5.97
N ASP A 15 -4.76 5.46 7.16
CA ASP A 15 -4.28 6.06 8.39
C ASP A 15 -2.98 5.37 8.83
N PRO A 16 -1.84 6.08 8.88
CA PRO A 16 -0.56 5.47 9.22
C PRO A 16 -0.51 4.97 10.65
N SER A 17 -1.29 5.55 11.57
CA SER A 17 -1.41 5.07 12.95
C SER A 17 -2.13 3.72 13.04
N LYS A 18 -2.87 3.32 11.98
CA LYS A 18 -3.50 2.01 11.88
C LYS A 18 -2.69 0.99 11.08
N VAL A 19 -1.54 1.38 10.53
CA VAL A 19 -0.67 0.48 9.78
C VAL A 19 0.43 -0.04 10.69
N PRO A 20 0.43 -1.35 11.03
CA PRO A 20 1.49 -1.92 11.84
C PRO A 20 2.83 -1.91 11.08
N ALA A 21 3.94 -1.90 11.82
CA ALA A 21 5.28 -1.85 11.26
C ALA A 21 5.59 -3.01 10.28
N GLY A 22 4.95 -4.18 10.44
CA GLY A 22 5.04 -5.31 9.52
C GLY A 22 4.26 -5.14 8.20
N GLY A 23 3.54 -4.03 8.04
CA GLY A 23 2.61 -3.81 6.94
C GLY A 23 1.30 -4.59 7.07
N VAL A 24 0.31 -4.20 6.27
CA VAL A 24 -1.03 -4.79 6.22
C VAL A 24 -1.46 -4.96 4.77
N ARG A 25 -2.25 -6.00 4.50
CA ARG A 25 -2.91 -6.20 3.21
C ARG A 25 -4.28 -5.54 3.24
N ALA A 26 -4.44 -4.43 2.54
CA ALA A 26 -5.74 -3.82 2.28
C ALA A 26 -6.36 -4.45 1.02
N ARG A 27 -7.69 -4.51 0.93
CA ARG A 27 -8.39 -4.87 -0.31
C ARG A 27 -8.97 -3.62 -0.94
N CYS A 28 -8.82 -3.50 -2.25
CA CYS A 28 -9.45 -2.43 -3.00
C CYS A 28 -10.96 -2.66 -3.07
N SER A 29 -11.76 -1.70 -2.61
CA SER A 29 -13.22 -1.78 -2.72
C SER A 29 -13.75 -1.62 -4.14
N VAL A 30 -12.90 -1.22 -5.10
CA VAL A 30 -13.30 -0.99 -6.51
C VAL A 30 -13.13 -2.25 -7.35
N CYS A 31 -11.97 -2.91 -7.26
CA CYS A 31 -11.65 -4.08 -8.09
C CYS A 31 -11.43 -5.37 -7.28
N GLY A 32 -11.41 -5.31 -5.94
CA GLY A 32 -11.11 -6.45 -5.08
C GLY A 32 -9.62 -6.81 -4.98
N GLY A 33 -8.75 -6.08 -5.70
CA GLY A 33 -7.30 -6.31 -5.70
C GLY A 33 -6.65 -6.15 -4.32
N VAL A 34 -5.59 -6.91 -4.06
CA VAL A 34 -4.85 -6.86 -2.79
C VAL A 34 -3.78 -5.77 -2.86
N ILE A 35 -3.83 -4.83 -1.91
CA ILE A 35 -2.92 -3.70 -1.78
C ILE A 35 -2.03 -3.96 -0.57
N SER A 36 -0.74 -4.14 -0.80
CA SER A 36 0.24 -4.26 0.29
C SER A 36 0.60 -2.87 0.81
N VAL A 37 0.15 -2.54 2.02
CA VAL A 37 0.42 -1.27 2.70
C VAL A 37 1.43 -1.53 3.80
N GLY A 38 2.71 -1.33 3.53
CA GLY A 38 3.80 -1.57 4.49
C GLY A 38 4.82 -0.43 4.52
N ALA A 39 5.62 -0.40 5.59
CA ALA A 39 6.68 0.58 5.84
C ALA A 39 7.86 0.40 4.87
N ALA A 40 7.60 0.42 3.57
CA ALA A 40 8.54 0.58 2.47
C ALA A 40 7.80 0.28 1.16
N ALA A 41 7.13 1.30 0.63
CA ALA A 41 7.14 1.49 -0.82
C ALA A 41 8.49 2.08 -1.29
N ILE A 42 9.57 1.90 -0.51
CA ILE A 42 10.91 1.93 -1.06
C ILE A 42 11.14 0.54 -1.66
N ALA A 43 10.97 0.43 -2.98
CA ALA A 43 11.83 -0.50 -3.70
C ALA A 43 13.27 -0.22 -3.21
N PRO A 44 14.09 -1.23 -2.87
CA PRO A 44 15.50 -0.97 -2.70
C PRO A 44 15.99 -0.41 -4.04
N ALA A 45 16.21 0.89 -4.10
CA ALA A 45 17.01 1.47 -5.17
C ALA A 45 18.35 0.74 -5.09
N ALA A 46 18.66 0.06 -6.18
CA ALA A 46 19.78 -0.85 -6.30
C ALA A 46 21.07 -0.23 -5.76
N ALA A 47 21.76 -0.97 -4.89
CA ALA A 47 23.17 -0.77 -4.60
C ALA A 47 23.99 -1.43 -5.71
N PRO A 48 25.01 -0.77 -6.27
CA PRO A 48 26.27 -1.41 -6.62
C PRO A 48 27.24 -1.43 -5.42
#